data_AF-A0A9E6BE31-F1
#
_entry.id   AF-A0A9E6BE31-F1
#
_cell.length_a   1.000
_cell.length_b   1.000
_cell.length_c   1.000
_cell.angle_alpha   90.00
_cell.angle_beta   90.00
_cell.angle_gamma   90.00
#
_symmetry.space_group_name_H-M   'P 1'
#
loop_
_entity.id
_entity.type
_entity.pdbx_description
1 polymer ?
#
loop_
_entity_poly.entity_id
_entity_poly.type
_entity_poly.pdbx_seq_one_letter_code
_entity_poly.pdbx_strand_id
1 'polypeptide(L)'
;MKKIWLLLLAMMATFSLAACSKAPAEPGADFERELLQIYGDGELLHEPGYAYEAIKGVMAGKEIDGVYYYGASPAAITGKDLSAYQGAFLEAVDGYVSYVSDVVGLFLAAYAAEDGEYESIVLDGKHVYGGVAPGSAMNKGVTAVYLVSTPADFTVEIQKNGTKIGELTMADFMKKTPVGGEKIPTAMFDGSFMYNFGDSTYEGRFLGIGYETMLAKLADLGMDLSGNIVEVEYYGTNGLGNEGKNEEYSLTEGDSKYFGSVDFFCMFDGMTTNKITNDQRLGLTAFINNSGGRWMTYDLAAINFVIE
;
A
#
# COMPACT_ATOMS: atom_id res chain seq x y z
N MET A 1 -12.27 -62.23 -22.30
CA MET A 1 -11.64 -60.96 -22.72
C MET A 1 -12.47 -60.33 -23.84
N LYS A 2 -13.28 -59.29 -23.54
CA LYS A 2 -13.98 -58.36 -24.46
C LYS A 2 -15.23 -57.66 -23.86
N LYS A 3 -15.56 -57.88 -22.57
CA LYS A 3 -16.76 -57.27 -21.94
C LYS A 3 -16.49 -56.43 -20.67
N ILE A 4 -15.25 -56.03 -20.40
CA ILE A 4 -14.90 -55.21 -19.21
C ILE A 4 -14.40 -53.80 -19.61
N TRP A 5 -14.18 -53.55 -20.90
CA TRP A 5 -13.63 -52.27 -21.37
C TRP A 5 -14.67 -51.20 -21.71
N LEU A 6 -15.97 -51.51 -21.70
CA LEU A 6 -17.02 -50.55 -22.03
C LEU A 6 -17.61 -49.79 -20.82
N LEU A 7 -17.26 -50.16 -19.59
CA LEU A 7 -17.75 -49.47 -18.38
C LEU A 7 -16.80 -48.41 -17.83
N LEU A 8 -15.56 -48.35 -18.32
CA LEU A 8 -14.59 -47.31 -17.93
C LEU A 8 -14.58 -46.09 -18.87
N LEU A 9 -15.25 -46.15 -20.02
CA LEU A 9 -15.40 -45.00 -20.92
C LEU A 9 -16.65 -44.15 -20.63
N ALA A 10 -17.58 -44.64 -19.80
CA ALA A 10 -18.80 -43.92 -19.43
C ALA A 10 -18.67 -43.13 -18.12
N MET A 11 -17.52 -43.21 -17.43
CA MET A 11 -17.24 -42.54 -16.17
C MET A 11 -16.11 -41.50 -16.29
N MET A 12 -15.74 -41.14 -17.52
CA MET A 12 -14.80 -40.07 -17.87
C MET A 12 -15.49 -38.99 -18.75
N ALA A 13 -16.81 -38.89 -18.58
CA ALA A 13 -17.64 -37.80 -19.09
C ALA A 13 -18.38 -37.14 -17.91
N THR A 14 -17.68 -36.93 -16.79
CA THR A 14 -18.09 -35.90 -15.82
C THR A 14 -17.77 -34.56 -16.46
N PHE A 15 -18.77 -34.06 -17.20
CA PHE A 15 -19.06 -32.64 -17.38
C PHE A 15 -17.87 -31.70 -17.15
N SER A 16 -17.06 -31.48 -18.19
CA SER A 16 -16.56 -30.12 -18.43
C SER A 16 -17.75 -29.28 -18.90
N LEU A 17 -18.71 -29.03 -18.00
CA LEU A 17 -19.45 -27.79 -18.04
C LEU A 17 -18.39 -26.73 -17.76
N ALA A 18 -17.76 -26.23 -18.83
CA ALA A 18 -17.47 -24.83 -18.85
C ALA A 18 -18.84 -24.17 -18.66
N ALA A 19 -19.20 -23.93 -17.41
CA ALA A 19 -20.24 -22.96 -17.11
C ALA A 19 -19.70 -21.69 -17.76
N CYS A 20 -20.24 -21.34 -18.94
CA CYS A 20 -20.32 -19.94 -19.31
C CYS A 20 -21.11 -19.32 -18.15
N SER A 21 -20.42 -18.87 -17.10
CA SER A 21 -21.02 -18.04 -16.09
C SER A 21 -21.46 -16.79 -16.85
N LYS A 22 -22.75 -16.74 -17.14
CA LYS A 22 -23.34 -15.52 -17.66
C LYS A 22 -23.13 -14.46 -16.58
N ALA A 23 -22.66 -13.28 -16.96
CA ALA A 23 -22.56 -12.16 -16.04
C ALA A 23 -23.88 -12.03 -15.24
N PRO A 24 -23.82 -11.85 -13.91
CA PRO A 24 -25.02 -11.65 -13.10
C PRO A 24 -25.83 -10.46 -13.60
N ALA A 25 -27.14 -10.48 -13.33
CA ALA A 25 -27.96 -9.29 -13.54
C ALA A 25 -27.48 -8.15 -12.63
N GLU A 26 -27.64 -6.90 -13.05
CA GLU A 26 -27.25 -5.73 -12.25
C GLU A 26 -27.88 -5.78 -10.85
N PRO A 27 -27.16 -5.32 -9.79
CA PRO A 27 -27.69 -5.31 -8.43
C PRO A 27 -29.00 -4.51 -8.35
N GLY A 28 -30.05 -5.12 -7.80
CA GLY A 28 -31.36 -4.47 -7.65
C GLY A 28 -31.52 -3.67 -6.36
N ALA A 29 -30.61 -3.83 -5.40
CA ALA A 29 -30.66 -3.16 -4.10
C ALA A 29 -29.55 -2.11 -4.00
N ASP A 30 -29.89 -0.95 -3.43
CA ASP A 30 -28.95 0.13 -3.14
C ASP A 30 -28.63 0.19 -1.66
N PHE A 31 -27.36 0.45 -1.38
CA PHE A 31 -26.86 0.58 -0.03
C PHE A 31 -25.97 1.81 0.06
N GLU A 32 -26.23 2.65 1.06
CA GLU A 32 -25.35 3.79 1.36
C GLU A 32 -23.95 3.31 1.73
N ARG A 33 -22.95 4.12 1.36
CA ARG A 33 -21.53 3.88 1.62
C ARG A 33 -20.89 5.19 2.06
N GLU A 34 -19.76 5.09 2.77
CA GLU A 34 -18.98 6.28 3.14
C GLU A 34 -18.49 7.01 1.89
N LEU A 35 -18.27 8.32 2.03
CA LEU A 35 -17.78 9.18 0.96
C LEU A 35 -16.40 8.70 0.50
N LEU A 36 -16.25 8.41 -0.79
CA LEU A 36 -14.98 7.96 -1.34
C LEU A 36 -14.10 9.17 -1.68
N GLN A 37 -12.91 9.23 -1.08
CA GLN A 37 -11.92 10.27 -1.37
C GLN A 37 -10.95 9.77 -2.44
N ILE A 38 -10.75 10.53 -3.51
CA ILE A 38 -9.77 10.21 -4.54
C ILE A 38 -8.83 11.39 -4.69
N TYR A 39 -7.56 11.17 -4.37
CA TYR A 39 -6.48 12.14 -4.45
C TYR A 39 -5.61 11.84 -5.67
N GLY A 40 -5.08 12.88 -6.31
CA GLY A 40 -4.04 12.79 -7.31
C GLY A 40 -2.83 13.60 -6.89
N ASP A 41 -1.69 12.95 -6.68
CA ASP A 41 -0.46 13.56 -6.18
C ASP A 41 -0.69 14.48 -4.96
N GLY A 42 -1.51 14.00 -4.02
CA GLY A 42 -1.88 14.66 -2.78
C GLY A 42 -3.04 15.66 -2.84
N GLU A 43 -3.53 15.99 -4.03
CA GLU A 43 -4.67 16.91 -4.18
C GLU A 43 -5.98 16.14 -4.34
N LEU A 44 -6.99 16.50 -3.54
CA LEU A 44 -8.32 15.89 -3.67
C LEU A 44 -8.93 16.26 -5.03
N LEU A 45 -9.33 15.26 -5.81
CA LEU A 45 -9.80 15.49 -7.18
C LEU A 45 -11.20 16.10 -7.27
N HIS A 46 -11.97 16.02 -6.18
CA HIS A 46 -13.29 16.61 -6.03
C HIS A 46 -13.62 16.80 -4.53
N GLU A 47 -13.97 18.02 -4.13
CA GLU A 47 -14.49 18.30 -2.78
C GLU A 47 -16.03 18.12 -2.74
N PRO A 48 -16.60 17.49 -1.70
CA PRO A 48 -15.94 16.92 -0.51
C PRO A 48 -15.34 15.50 -0.74
N GLY A 49 -15.62 14.90 -1.89
CA GLY A 49 -15.35 13.52 -2.26
C GLY A 49 -16.51 12.98 -3.10
N TYR A 50 -16.53 11.69 -3.40
CA TYR A 50 -17.52 11.07 -4.28
C TYR A 50 -18.56 10.28 -3.47
N ALA A 51 -19.82 10.74 -3.52
CA ALA A 51 -20.94 10.06 -2.90
C ALA A 51 -21.38 8.82 -3.70
N TYR A 52 -21.99 7.83 -3.03
CA TYR A 52 -22.45 6.59 -3.67
C TYR A 52 -23.37 6.86 -4.86
N GLU A 53 -24.34 7.78 -4.76
CA GLU A 53 -25.25 8.11 -5.86
C GLU A 53 -24.54 8.61 -7.12
N ALA A 54 -23.43 9.34 -6.98
CA ALA A 54 -22.63 9.77 -8.12
C ALA A 54 -21.85 8.61 -8.75
N ILE A 55 -21.31 7.72 -7.91
CA ILE A 55 -20.53 6.55 -8.34
C ILE A 55 -21.44 5.51 -9.01
N LYS A 56 -22.64 5.28 -8.46
CA LYS A 56 -23.64 4.34 -8.95
C LYS A 56 -23.96 4.55 -10.43
N GLY A 57 -24.10 5.81 -10.86
CA GLY A 57 -24.41 6.15 -12.25
C GLY A 57 -23.34 5.74 -13.27
N VAL A 58 -22.12 5.41 -12.82
CA VAL A 58 -21.00 4.98 -13.65
C VAL A 58 -20.54 3.55 -13.34
N MET A 59 -21.25 2.83 -12.47
CA MET A 59 -20.92 1.43 -12.17
C MET A 59 -21.24 0.51 -13.35
N ALA A 60 -20.44 -0.53 -13.50
CA ALA A 60 -20.62 -1.59 -14.49
C ALA A 60 -20.12 -2.93 -13.93
N GLY A 61 -20.54 -4.02 -14.57
CA GLY A 61 -19.99 -5.34 -14.30
C GLY A 61 -18.59 -5.51 -14.90
N LYS A 62 -17.66 -6.07 -14.13
CA LYS A 62 -16.31 -6.43 -14.59
C LYS A 62 -15.90 -7.78 -13.99
N GLU A 63 -15.47 -8.71 -14.83
CA GLU A 63 -14.85 -9.95 -14.38
C GLU A 63 -13.36 -9.71 -14.10
N ILE A 64 -12.92 -10.05 -12.89
CA ILE A 64 -11.51 -9.98 -12.47
C ILE A 64 -11.19 -11.32 -11.79
N ASP A 65 -10.20 -12.03 -12.32
CA ASP A 65 -9.74 -13.32 -11.81
C ASP A 65 -10.87 -14.36 -11.58
N GLY A 66 -11.82 -14.41 -12.52
CA GLY A 66 -12.95 -15.35 -12.48
C GLY A 66 -14.09 -14.97 -11.54
N VAL A 67 -14.00 -13.81 -10.86
CA VAL A 67 -15.08 -13.26 -10.03
C VAL A 67 -15.68 -12.05 -10.72
N TYR A 68 -17.01 -12.01 -10.80
CA TYR A 68 -17.72 -10.84 -11.30
C TYR A 68 -17.87 -9.80 -10.17
N TYR A 69 -17.44 -8.58 -10.44
CA TYR A 69 -17.64 -7.43 -9.56
C TYR A 69 -18.57 -6.42 -10.21
N TYR A 70 -19.28 -5.64 -9.40
CA TYR A 70 -20.04 -4.49 -9.86
C TYR A 70 -19.54 -3.24 -9.16
N GLY A 71 -19.08 -2.27 -9.93
CA GLY A 71 -18.35 -1.11 -9.41
C GLY A 71 -17.85 -0.20 -10.53
N ALA A 72 -16.87 0.64 -10.24
CA ALA A 72 -16.32 1.56 -11.24
C ALA A 72 -14.80 1.71 -11.11
N SER A 73 -14.13 2.07 -12.22
CA SER A 73 -12.73 2.47 -12.17
C SER A 73 -12.58 3.89 -11.60
N PRO A 74 -11.43 4.25 -11.02
CA PRO A 74 -11.19 5.64 -10.59
C PRO A 74 -11.39 6.67 -11.71
N ALA A 75 -11.04 6.33 -12.96
CA ALA A 75 -11.24 7.21 -14.11
C ALA A 75 -12.72 7.45 -14.42
N ALA A 76 -13.55 6.40 -14.33
CA ALA A 76 -15.00 6.52 -14.51
C ALA A 76 -15.65 7.35 -13.40
N ILE A 77 -15.23 7.15 -12.14
CA ILE A 77 -15.74 7.89 -10.99
C ILE A 77 -15.38 9.38 -11.09
N THR A 78 -14.14 9.68 -11.44
CA THR A 78 -13.65 11.07 -11.50
C THR A 78 -14.06 11.80 -12.76
N GLY A 79 -14.38 11.07 -13.84
CA GLY A 79 -14.61 11.62 -15.17
C GLY A 79 -13.36 12.25 -15.79
N LYS A 80 -12.17 11.92 -15.29
CA LYS A 80 -10.88 12.50 -15.71
C LYS A 80 -10.02 11.45 -16.43
N ASP A 81 -9.12 11.94 -17.27
CA ASP A 81 -8.01 11.13 -17.78
C ASP A 81 -6.98 10.94 -16.66
N LEU A 82 -6.75 9.69 -16.27
CA LEU A 82 -5.83 9.30 -15.20
C LEU A 82 -4.58 8.58 -15.75
N SER A 83 -4.33 8.63 -17.06
CA SER A 83 -3.19 7.96 -17.69
C SER A 83 -1.81 8.41 -17.20
N ALA A 84 -1.72 9.59 -16.58
CA ALA A 84 -0.50 10.08 -15.96
C ALA A 84 -0.17 9.38 -14.62
N TYR A 85 -1.14 8.72 -13.98
CA TYR A 85 -0.94 8.04 -12.71
C TYR A 85 -0.46 6.61 -12.93
N GLN A 86 0.61 6.24 -12.23
CA GLN A 86 1.32 4.97 -12.41
C GLN A 86 1.17 4.04 -11.20
N GLY A 87 0.56 4.50 -10.11
CA GLY A 87 0.25 3.67 -8.95
C GLY A 87 -0.90 4.24 -8.13
N ALA A 88 -1.44 3.41 -7.24
CA ALA A 88 -2.48 3.80 -6.31
C ALA A 88 -2.25 3.17 -4.93
N PHE A 89 -2.47 3.95 -3.88
CA PHE A 89 -2.61 3.45 -2.51
C PHE A 89 -4.08 3.48 -2.12
N LEU A 90 -4.58 2.38 -1.56
CA LEU A 90 -5.97 2.25 -1.14
C LEU A 90 -6.00 2.15 0.39
N GLU A 91 -6.43 3.21 1.05
CA GLU A 91 -6.63 3.22 2.50
C GLU A 91 -8.04 2.73 2.82
N ALA A 92 -8.11 1.75 3.70
CA ALA A 92 -9.35 1.19 4.21
C ALA A 92 -9.72 1.74 5.60
N VAL A 93 -10.99 1.57 5.99
CA VAL A 93 -11.52 1.99 7.30
C VAL A 93 -10.77 1.41 8.51
N ASP A 94 -10.09 0.26 8.35
CA ASP A 94 -9.29 -0.37 9.41
C ASP A 94 -7.84 0.15 9.46
N GLY A 95 -7.52 1.16 8.64
CA GLY A 95 -6.19 1.77 8.52
C GLY A 95 -5.23 0.98 7.63
N TYR A 96 -5.63 -0.19 7.11
CA TYR A 96 -4.79 -0.94 6.17
C TYR A 96 -4.67 -0.19 4.84
N VAL A 97 -3.45 -0.07 4.36
CA VAL A 97 -3.17 0.48 3.04
C VAL A 97 -2.61 -0.61 2.13
N SER A 98 -3.25 -0.81 0.97
CA SER A 98 -2.72 -1.66 -0.10
C SER A 98 -2.14 -0.81 -1.22
N TYR A 99 -1.08 -1.29 -1.87
CA TYR A 99 -0.50 -0.66 -3.05
C TYR A 99 -0.88 -1.42 -4.33
N VAL A 100 -1.28 -0.69 -5.37
CA VAL A 100 -1.63 -1.21 -6.69
C VAL A 100 -0.77 -0.49 -7.73
N SER A 101 0.07 -1.25 -8.44
CA SER A 101 0.98 -0.73 -9.46
C SER A 101 0.33 -0.55 -10.84
N ASP A 102 -0.85 -1.12 -11.07
CA ASP A 102 -1.63 -0.96 -12.31
C ASP A 102 -2.95 -0.24 -12.02
N VAL A 103 -2.95 1.08 -12.20
CA VAL A 103 -4.12 1.93 -12.00
C VAL A 103 -5.23 1.63 -13.03
N VAL A 104 -4.88 1.14 -14.22
CA VAL A 104 -5.88 0.79 -15.25
C VAL A 104 -6.62 -0.49 -14.86
N GLY A 105 -5.91 -1.43 -14.24
CA GLY A 105 -6.46 -2.65 -13.66
C GLY A 105 -7.40 -2.40 -12.48
N LEU A 106 -7.14 -1.33 -11.69
CA LEU A 106 -7.85 -1.00 -10.46
C LEU A 106 -9.36 -0.78 -10.68
N PHE A 107 -10.15 -1.45 -9.85
CA PHE A 107 -11.60 -1.39 -9.84
C PHE A 107 -12.11 -1.24 -8.39
N LEU A 108 -13.00 -0.28 -8.17
CA LEU A 108 -13.64 -0.06 -6.87
C LEU A 108 -15.03 -0.71 -6.91
N ALA A 109 -15.07 -1.95 -6.43
CA ALA A 109 -16.27 -2.78 -6.39
C ALA A 109 -17.17 -2.36 -5.23
N ALA A 110 -18.47 -2.22 -5.49
CA ALA A 110 -19.49 -2.09 -4.46
C ALA A 110 -20.15 -3.45 -4.16
N TYR A 111 -20.13 -4.35 -5.15
CA TYR A 111 -20.70 -5.69 -5.08
C TYR A 111 -19.72 -6.71 -5.66
N ALA A 112 -19.79 -7.94 -5.16
CA ALA A 112 -19.10 -9.11 -5.69
C ALA A 112 -20.12 -10.22 -5.95
N ALA A 113 -19.89 -11.03 -6.97
CA ALA A 113 -20.79 -12.12 -7.30
C ALA A 113 -20.59 -13.32 -6.37
N GLU A 114 -21.67 -13.74 -5.72
CA GLU A 114 -21.74 -14.96 -4.91
C GLU A 114 -22.96 -15.76 -5.38
N ASP A 115 -22.79 -17.08 -5.57
CA ASP A 115 -23.84 -18.00 -6.04
C ASP A 115 -24.63 -17.55 -7.30
N GLY A 116 -24.00 -16.76 -8.16
CA GLY A 116 -24.57 -16.27 -9.43
C GLY A 116 -25.35 -14.96 -9.34
N GLU A 117 -25.39 -14.34 -8.16
CA GLU A 117 -26.00 -13.03 -7.92
C GLU A 117 -24.98 -12.05 -7.33
N TYR A 118 -25.23 -10.75 -7.45
CA TYR A 118 -24.38 -9.73 -6.81
C TYR A 118 -24.77 -9.53 -5.35
N GLU A 119 -23.81 -9.72 -4.46
CA GLU A 119 -23.93 -9.36 -3.05
C GLU A 119 -23.12 -8.11 -2.73
N SER A 120 -23.66 -7.27 -1.85
CA SER A 120 -22.99 -6.05 -1.41
C SER A 120 -21.76 -6.39 -0.57
N ILE A 121 -20.64 -5.74 -0.84
CA ILE A 121 -19.43 -5.96 -0.04
C ILE A 121 -19.65 -5.34 1.34
N VAL A 122 -19.55 -6.18 2.37
CA VAL A 122 -19.74 -5.78 3.77
C VAL A 122 -18.45 -5.96 4.58
N LEU A 123 -18.17 -4.98 5.44
CA LEU A 123 -17.15 -5.03 6.49
C LEU A 123 -17.78 -4.50 7.79
N ASP A 124 -17.69 -5.27 8.87
CA ASP A 124 -18.25 -4.94 10.19
C ASP A 124 -19.72 -4.49 10.16
N GLY A 125 -20.53 -5.16 9.33
CA GLY A 125 -21.97 -4.87 9.19
C GLY A 125 -22.30 -3.62 8.38
N LYS A 126 -21.31 -2.93 7.81
CA LYS A 126 -21.50 -1.79 6.90
C LYS A 126 -21.20 -2.17 5.46
N HIS A 127 -21.95 -1.58 4.53
CA HIS A 127 -21.67 -1.69 3.11
C HIS A 127 -20.50 -0.78 2.74
N VAL A 128 -19.53 -1.32 2.00
CA VAL A 128 -18.27 -0.64 1.70
C VAL A 128 -17.86 -0.80 0.24
N TYR A 129 -16.78 -0.12 -0.16
CA TYR A 129 -16.09 -0.40 -1.40
C TYR A 129 -14.95 -1.41 -1.18
N GLY A 130 -14.76 -2.31 -2.13
CA GLY A 130 -13.62 -3.19 -2.26
C GLY A 130 -12.69 -2.70 -3.37
N GLY A 131 -11.42 -2.47 -3.05
CA GLY A 131 -10.37 -2.28 -4.05
C GLY A 131 -9.95 -3.61 -4.66
N VAL A 132 -10.14 -3.76 -5.97
CA VAL A 132 -9.85 -5.00 -6.70
C VAL A 132 -8.88 -4.71 -7.84
N ALA A 133 -7.82 -5.50 -7.93
CA ALA A 133 -6.87 -5.48 -9.04
C ALA A 133 -6.50 -6.93 -9.39
N PRO A 134 -6.24 -7.26 -10.68
CA PRO A 134 -5.84 -8.60 -11.08
C PRO A 134 -4.63 -9.12 -10.29
N GLY A 135 -4.66 -10.37 -9.87
CA GLY A 135 -3.61 -11.04 -9.12
C GLY A 135 -3.46 -10.59 -7.67
N SER A 136 -4.36 -9.72 -7.16
CA SER A 136 -4.30 -9.16 -5.81
C SER A 136 -5.51 -9.56 -4.97
N ALA A 137 -5.31 -9.67 -3.66
CA ALA A 137 -6.43 -9.82 -2.74
C ALA A 137 -7.26 -8.53 -2.70
N MET A 138 -8.58 -8.65 -2.60
CA MET A 138 -9.46 -7.49 -2.46
C MET A 138 -9.20 -6.77 -1.13
N ASN A 139 -8.99 -5.47 -1.20
CA ASN A 139 -8.94 -4.60 -0.02
C ASN A 139 -10.36 -4.11 0.30
N LYS A 140 -11.00 -4.65 1.33
CA LYS A 140 -12.38 -4.27 1.73
C LYS A 140 -12.34 -3.01 2.59
N GLY A 141 -13.32 -2.13 2.43
CA GLY A 141 -13.46 -0.95 3.29
C GLY A 141 -12.74 0.29 2.76
N VAL A 142 -12.44 0.36 1.46
CA VAL A 142 -11.69 1.50 0.89
C VAL A 142 -12.46 2.80 1.06
N THR A 143 -11.84 3.78 1.72
CA THR A 143 -12.36 5.14 1.92
C THR A 143 -11.55 6.19 1.19
N ALA A 144 -10.25 5.95 0.98
CA ALA A 144 -9.38 6.85 0.23
C ALA A 144 -8.54 6.10 -0.82
N VAL A 145 -8.39 6.73 -1.98
CA VAL A 145 -7.55 6.30 -3.10
C VAL A 145 -6.55 7.40 -3.38
N TYR A 146 -5.26 7.12 -3.18
CA TYR A 146 -4.17 8.04 -3.47
C TYR A 146 -3.50 7.64 -4.79
N LEU A 147 -3.86 8.32 -5.87
CA LEU A 147 -3.24 8.14 -7.18
C LEU A 147 -1.93 8.90 -7.24
N VAL A 148 -0.86 8.22 -7.67
CA VAL A 148 0.49 8.79 -7.73
C VAL A 148 1.07 8.70 -9.13
N SER A 149 1.57 9.82 -9.64
CA SER A 149 2.20 9.90 -10.97
C SER A 149 3.63 9.36 -10.96
N THR A 150 4.29 9.43 -9.81
CA THR A 150 5.64 8.88 -9.57
C THR A 150 5.57 7.81 -8.50
N PRO A 151 5.55 6.51 -8.83
CA PRO A 151 5.47 5.46 -7.82
C PRO A 151 6.65 5.51 -6.83
N ALA A 152 6.37 5.20 -5.56
CA ALA A 152 7.40 4.94 -4.54
C ALA A 152 8.06 3.56 -4.71
N ASP A 153 8.28 3.11 -5.95
CA ASP A 153 8.91 1.82 -6.21
C ASP A 153 10.38 1.82 -5.78
N PHE A 154 10.72 0.98 -4.80
CA PHE A 154 12.05 0.88 -4.22
C PHE A 154 12.48 -0.57 -4.01
N THR A 155 13.79 -0.76 -3.97
CA THR A 155 14.46 -1.97 -3.49
C THR A 155 15.63 -1.52 -2.63
N VAL A 156 15.58 -1.84 -1.34
CA VAL A 156 16.59 -1.40 -0.37
C VAL A 156 17.45 -2.59 0.02
N GLU A 157 18.76 -2.46 -0.14
CA GLU A 157 19.70 -3.48 0.32
C GLU A 157 19.77 -3.52 1.84
N ILE A 158 19.63 -4.70 2.44
CA ILE A 158 19.75 -4.88 3.88
C ILE A 158 21.09 -5.55 4.19
N GLN A 159 21.88 -4.91 5.04
CA GLN A 159 23.23 -5.35 5.41
C GLN A 159 23.36 -5.59 6.91
N LYS A 160 24.23 -6.54 7.26
CA LYS A 160 24.72 -6.80 8.63
C LYS A 160 26.23 -6.66 8.62
N ASN A 161 26.75 -5.71 9.40
CA ASN A 161 28.19 -5.40 9.47
C ASN A 161 28.82 -5.21 8.08
N GLY A 162 28.15 -4.49 7.19
CA GLY A 162 28.58 -4.19 5.81
C GLY A 162 28.43 -5.34 4.82
N THR A 163 27.86 -6.48 5.22
CA THR A 163 27.60 -7.62 4.34
C THR A 163 26.11 -7.71 4.03
N LYS A 164 25.75 -7.77 2.73
CA LYS A 164 24.37 -7.97 2.29
C LYS A 164 23.79 -9.27 2.83
N ILE A 165 22.62 -9.17 3.47
CA ILE A 165 21.85 -10.32 3.99
C ILE A 165 20.47 -10.46 3.32
N GLY A 166 20.01 -9.44 2.58
CA GLY A 166 18.73 -9.47 1.89
C GLY A 166 18.41 -8.15 1.18
N GLU A 167 17.17 -8.07 0.69
CA GLU A 167 16.61 -6.87 0.07
C GLU A 167 15.17 -6.69 0.55
N LEU A 168 14.78 -5.44 0.79
CA LEU A 168 13.40 -5.06 1.11
C LEU A 168 12.80 -4.35 -0.11
N THR A 169 11.75 -4.93 -0.68
CA THR A 169 11.02 -4.31 -1.79
C THR A 169 9.80 -3.53 -1.31
N MET A 170 9.23 -2.69 -2.17
CA MET A 170 7.93 -2.05 -1.92
C MET A 170 6.84 -3.07 -1.58
N ALA A 171 6.79 -4.19 -2.30
CA ALA A 171 5.82 -5.25 -2.06
C ALA A 171 5.98 -5.89 -0.67
N ASP A 172 7.22 -6.05 -0.19
CA ASP A 172 7.50 -6.57 1.15
C ASP A 172 7.17 -5.55 2.24
N PHE A 173 7.48 -4.28 2.00
CA PHE A 173 7.16 -3.19 2.91
C PHE A 173 5.66 -3.09 3.18
N MET A 174 4.82 -3.27 2.16
CA MET A 174 3.35 -3.17 2.27
C MET A 174 2.68 -4.40 2.91
N LYS A 175 3.39 -5.52 3.12
CA LYS A 175 2.84 -6.69 3.82
C LYS A 175 2.60 -6.38 5.30
N LYS A 176 1.54 -6.95 5.89
CA LYS A 176 1.34 -6.89 7.34
C LYS A 176 2.47 -7.63 8.07
N THR A 177 3.06 -7.01 9.08
CA THR A 177 4.18 -7.56 9.88
C THR A 177 3.66 -8.27 11.13
N PRO A 178 4.12 -9.49 11.45
CA PRO A 178 3.81 -10.12 12.73
C PRO A 178 4.61 -9.48 13.87
N VAL A 179 3.92 -8.90 14.85
CA VAL A 179 4.52 -8.30 16.06
C VAL A 179 3.69 -8.72 17.27
N GLY A 180 4.31 -9.39 18.25
CA GLY A 180 3.61 -9.78 19.49
C GLY A 180 2.39 -10.71 19.30
N GLY A 181 2.32 -11.44 18.18
CA GLY A 181 1.16 -12.30 17.83
C GLY A 181 0.05 -11.58 17.07
N GLU A 182 0.17 -10.27 16.87
CA GLU A 182 -0.71 -9.46 16.02
C GLU A 182 -0.09 -9.22 14.64
N LYS A 183 -0.92 -8.90 13.64
CA LYS A 183 -0.45 -8.52 12.30
C LYS A 183 -0.61 -7.02 12.12
N ILE A 184 0.48 -6.28 12.31
CA ILE A 184 0.53 -4.82 12.19
C ILE A 184 0.64 -4.43 10.70
N PRO A 185 -0.29 -3.63 10.16
CA PRO A 185 -0.19 -3.13 8.80
C PRO A 185 0.82 -1.98 8.67
N THR A 186 1.34 -1.78 7.46
CA THR A 186 1.84 -0.46 7.05
C THR A 186 0.62 0.45 6.88
N ALA A 187 0.59 1.55 7.63
CA ALA A 187 -0.60 2.36 7.81
C ALA A 187 -0.28 3.86 7.79
N MET A 188 -1.33 4.65 7.62
CA MET A 188 -1.24 6.10 7.74
C MET A 188 -1.14 6.51 9.22
N PHE A 189 -0.18 7.36 9.57
CA PHE A 189 -0.04 7.94 10.91
C PHE A 189 0.23 9.45 10.82
N ASP A 190 -0.17 10.20 11.85
CA ASP A 190 0.11 11.63 11.92
C ASP A 190 1.57 11.88 12.27
N GLY A 191 2.20 12.80 11.54
CA GLY A 191 3.60 13.15 11.76
C GLY A 191 3.94 14.56 11.34
N SER A 192 5.19 14.94 11.59
CA SER A 192 5.71 16.23 11.20
C SER A 192 7.22 16.21 10.96
N PHE A 193 7.69 17.16 10.17
CA PHE A 193 9.11 17.47 10.07
C PHE A 193 9.37 18.97 9.95
N MET A 194 10.48 19.43 10.53
CA MET A 194 10.92 20.82 10.43
C MET A 194 11.76 21.03 9.17
N TYR A 195 11.51 22.09 8.41
CA TYR A 195 12.27 22.45 7.21
C TYR A 195 12.75 23.90 7.30
N ASN A 196 13.43 24.40 6.27
CA ASN A 196 14.00 25.74 6.24
C ASN A 196 14.85 26.04 7.50
N PHE A 197 15.85 25.19 7.76
CA PHE A 197 16.73 25.27 8.94
C PHE A 197 16.02 25.24 10.31
N GLY A 198 14.77 24.78 10.36
CA GLY A 198 13.97 24.72 11.59
C GLY A 198 12.96 25.85 11.74
N ASP A 199 12.93 26.81 10.81
CA ASP A 199 12.02 27.97 10.87
C ASP A 199 10.59 27.63 10.45
N SER A 200 10.34 26.43 9.93
CA SER A 200 9.03 26.01 9.46
C SER A 200 8.79 24.54 9.76
N THR A 201 7.53 24.18 10.01
CA THR A 201 7.12 22.81 10.30
C THR A 201 6.04 22.40 9.32
N TYR A 202 6.22 21.24 8.71
CA TYR A 202 5.18 20.56 7.97
C TYR A 202 4.53 19.53 8.88
N GLU A 203 3.20 19.48 8.89
CA GLU A 203 2.39 18.49 9.61
C GLU A 203 1.46 17.81 8.60
N GLY A 204 1.32 16.50 8.68
CA GLY A 204 0.52 15.71 7.75
C GLY A 204 0.46 14.24 8.12
N ARG A 205 -0.07 13.41 7.23
CA ARG A 205 -0.18 11.96 7.42
C ARG A 205 0.87 11.22 6.59
N PHE A 206 1.54 10.25 7.18
CA PHE A 206 2.63 9.48 6.58
C PHE A 206 2.23 8.01 6.48
N LEU A 207 2.51 7.38 5.34
CA LEU A 207 2.30 5.95 5.15
C LEU A 207 3.58 5.19 5.50
N GLY A 208 3.58 4.48 6.62
CA GLY A 208 4.80 3.87 7.10
C GLY A 208 4.66 2.93 8.28
N ILE A 209 5.81 2.63 8.89
CA ILE A 209 5.98 1.81 10.08
C ILE A 209 7.14 2.34 10.93
N GLY A 210 7.07 2.13 12.24
CA GLY A 210 8.18 2.46 13.15
C GLY A 210 9.32 1.44 13.13
N TYR A 211 10.45 1.80 13.74
CA TYR A 211 11.68 1.02 13.80
C TYR A 211 11.50 -0.44 14.22
N GLU A 212 10.83 -0.70 15.35
CA GLU A 212 10.62 -2.06 15.85
C GLU A 212 9.80 -2.93 14.89
N THR A 213 8.80 -2.33 14.23
CA THR A 213 7.99 -3.01 13.21
C THR A 213 8.82 -3.27 11.95
N MET A 214 9.78 -2.41 11.61
CA MET A 214 10.74 -2.68 10.54
C MET A 214 11.64 -3.87 10.90
N LEU A 215 12.21 -3.91 12.10
CA LEU A 215 13.05 -5.04 12.53
C LEU A 215 12.27 -6.37 12.47
N ALA A 216 11.05 -6.40 13.00
CA ALA A 216 10.19 -7.57 12.93
C ALA A 216 9.86 -7.98 11.49
N LYS A 217 9.67 -7.00 10.59
CA LYS A 217 9.44 -7.24 9.16
C LYS A 217 10.65 -7.90 8.50
N LEU A 218 11.85 -7.38 8.73
CA LEU A 218 13.08 -7.94 8.18
C LEU A 218 13.31 -9.37 8.69
N ALA A 219 13.03 -9.62 9.97
CA ALA A 219 13.10 -10.96 10.56
C ALA A 219 12.08 -11.94 9.95
N ASP A 220 10.84 -11.51 9.71
CA ASP A 220 9.80 -12.34 9.05
C ASP A 220 10.18 -12.70 7.60
N LEU A 221 10.94 -11.83 6.93
CA LEU A 221 11.55 -12.10 5.62
C LEU A 221 12.78 -13.03 5.69
N GLY A 222 13.17 -13.50 6.88
CA GLY A 222 14.28 -14.42 7.08
C GLY A 222 15.66 -13.74 7.15
N MET A 223 15.72 -12.43 7.34
CA MET A 223 16.98 -11.70 7.48
C MET A 223 17.46 -11.74 8.94
N ASP A 224 18.61 -12.37 9.17
CA ASP A 224 19.15 -12.55 10.53
C ASP A 224 19.83 -11.28 11.05
N LEU A 225 19.09 -10.50 11.84
CA LEU A 225 19.58 -9.35 12.61
C LEU A 225 19.79 -9.68 14.10
N SER A 226 20.02 -10.95 14.44
CA SER A 226 20.30 -11.34 15.83
C SER A 226 21.62 -10.74 16.34
N GLY A 227 21.60 -10.33 17.61
CA GLY A 227 22.70 -9.66 18.32
C GLY A 227 22.26 -8.31 18.90
N ASN A 228 23.20 -7.54 19.45
CA ASN A 228 22.92 -6.20 19.95
C ASN A 228 23.20 -5.17 18.85
N ILE A 229 22.16 -4.51 18.34
CA ILE A 229 22.31 -3.44 17.34
C ILE A 229 22.85 -2.19 18.03
N VAL A 230 24.08 -1.78 17.68
CA VAL A 230 24.76 -0.63 18.26
C VAL A 230 24.71 0.62 17.39
N GLU A 231 24.49 0.43 16.08
CA GLU A 231 24.33 1.50 15.10
C GLU A 231 23.47 1.00 13.92
N VAL A 232 22.73 1.91 13.31
CA VAL A 232 22.12 1.69 11.99
C VAL A 232 22.54 2.81 11.05
N GLU A 233 23.11 2.43 9.92
CA GLU A 233 23.56 3.36 8.89
C GLU A 233 22.54 3.38 7.75
N TYR A 234 21.96 4.56 7.51
CA TYR A 234 20.99 4.79 6.46
C TYR A 234 21.67 5.43 5.25
N TYR A 235 21.69 4.71 4.13
CA TYR A 235 22.29 5.17 2.87
C TYR A 235 21.20 5.59 1.89
N GLY A 236 21.26 6.82 1.40
CA GLY A 236 20.32 7.38 0.45
C GLY A 236 20.64 8.85 0.18
N THR A 237 19.62 9.67 -0.02
CA THR A 237 19.77 11.12 -0.18
C THR A 237 19.35 11.83 1.10
N ASN A 238 20.23 12.60 1.72
CA ASN A 238 19.89 13.31 2.96
C ASN A 238 19.03 14.57 2.71
N GLY A 239 18.59 15.22 3.80
CA GLY A 239 17.83 16.48 3.77
C GLY A 239 18.44 17.63 2.98
N LEU A 240 19.75 17.60 2.71
CA LEU A 240 20.48 18.61 1.95
C LEU A 240 20.69 18.23 0.48
N GLY A 241 20.21 17.06 0.06
CA GLY A 241 20.37 16.54 -1.30
C GLY A 241 21.71 15.84 -1.56
N ASN A 242 22.49 15.54 -0.51
CA ASN A 242 23.74 14.78 -0.65
C ASN A 242 23.47 13.28 -0.58
N GLU A 243 24.04 12.53 -1.52
CA GLU A 243 23.98 11.06 -1.54
C GLU A 243 25.04 10.43 -0.63
N GLY A 244 24.67 9.35 0.07
CA GLY A 244 25.58 8.56 0.90
C GLY A 244 25.00 8.19 2.26
N LYS A 245 25.88 7.84 3.20
CA LYS A 245 25.50 7.62 4.62
C LYS A 245 25.03 8.92 5.23
N ASN A 246 23.89 8.89 5.91
CA ASN A 246 23.49 10.01 6.75
C ASN A 246 24.22 9.95 8.12
N GLU A 247 25.15 10.86 8.33
CA GLU A 247 25.99 10.93 9.54
C GLU A 247 25.32 11.69 10.72
N GLU A 248 24.06 12.11 10.57
CA GLU A 248 23.38 12.96 11.55
C GLU A 248 22.64 12.20 12.65
N TYR A 249 22.46 10.89 12.51
CA TYR A 249 21.79 10.06 13.52
C TYR A 249 22.69 9.82 14.73
N SER A 250 22.10 9.86 15.92
CA SER A 250 22.79 9.65 17.20
C SER A 250 22.79 8.17 17.59
N LEU A 251 23.88 7.73 18.20
CA LEU A 251 24.00 6.40 18.84
C LEU A 251 23.49 6.38 20.28
N THR A 252 23.12 7.54 20.83
CA THR A 252 22.75 7.67 22.24
C THR A 252 21.24 7.55 22.41
N GLU A 253 20.79 6.54 23.16
CA GLU A 253 19.37 6.39 23.50
C GLU A 253 18.86 7.62 24.27
N GLY A 254 17.67 8.10 23.91
CA GLY A 254 17.07 9.31 24.47
C GLY A 254 17.50 10.62 23.79
N ASP A 255 18.48 10.57 22.88
CA ASP A 255 18.72 11.68 21.95
C ASP A 255 17.55 11.82 20.98
N SER A 256 17.15 13.05 20.65
CA SER A 256 16.08 13.31 19.68
C SER A 256 16.43 12.83 18.27
N LYS A 257 17.69 12.47 18.02
CA LYS A 257 18.19 11.93 16.75
C LYS A 257 18.56 10.45 16.81
N TYR A 258 18.17 9.74 17.87
CA TYR A 258 18.55 8.34 18.06
C TYR A 258 18.13 7.47 16.86
N PHE A 259 19.06 6.69 16.31
CA PHE A 259 18.79 5.87 15.10
C PHE A 259 17.65 4.86 15.28
N GLY A 260 17.39 4.43 16.52
CA GLY A 260 16.32 3.49 16.88
C GLY A 260 14.95 4.17 17.08
N SER A 261 14.88 5.49 16.99
CA SER A 261 13.63 6.27 17.04
C SER A 261 13.11 6.61 15.64
N VAL A 262 13.63 5.95 14.60
CA VAL A 262 13.30 6.23 13.20
C VAL A 262 11.97 5.58 12.81
N ASP A 263 11.13 6.36 12.15
CA ASP A 263 10.00 5.86 11.38
C ASP A 263 10.41 5.73 9.91
N PHE A 264 9.84 4.74 9.22
CA PHE A 264 10.04 4.52 7.81
C PHE A 264 8.74 4.79 7.08
N PHE A 265 8.75 5.62 6.04
CA PHE A 265 7.57 5.88 5.22
C PHE A 265 7.91 5.92 3.73
N CYS A 266 6.90 5.78 2.88
CA CYS A 266 7.05 5.84 1.42
C CYS A 266 6.10 6.84 0.74
N MET A 267 5.22 7.47 1.51
CA MET A 267 4.26 8.47 1.03
C MET A 267 3.88 9.38 2.21
N PHE A 268 3.60 10.66 1.96
CA PHE A 268 2.90 11.52 2.91
C PHE A 268 1.81 12.32 2.21
N ASP A 269 0.64 12.46 2.82
CA ASP A 269 -0.54 13.14 2.28
C ASP A 269 -0.86 12.76 0.82
N GLY A 270 -0.71 11.49 0.45
CA GLY A 270 -0.96 11.04 -0.93
C GLY A 270 0.12 11.42 -1.95
N MET A 271 1.24 11.97 -1.50
CA MET A 271 2.40 12.34 -2.31
C MET A 271 3.56 11.37 -2.12
N THR A 272 4.20 11.02 -3.23
CA THR A 272 5.43 10.21 -3.31
C THR A 272 6.62 11.04 -3.79
N THR A 273 6.52 12.36 -3.68
CA THR A 273 7.58 13.34 -3.95
C THR A 273 7.51 14.43 -2.89
N ASN A 274 8.65 14.81 -2.32
CA ASN A 274 8.75 15.89 -1.34
C ASN A 274 8.80 17.27 -2.02
N LYS A 275 7.63 17.79 -2.38
CA LYS A 275 7.49 19.14 -2.94
C LYS A 275 7.61 20.26 -1.89
N ILE A 276 7.74 19.91 -0.61
CA ILE A 276 7.85 20.88 0.49
C ILE A 276 9.27 21.45 0.56
N THR A 277 10.29 20.62 0.33
CA THR A 277 11.69 21.03 0.54
C THR A 277 12.55 21.08 -0.72
N ASN A 278 12.49 20.05 -1.56
CA ASN A 278 13.55 19.81 -2.55
C ASN A 278 13.10 18.99 -3.78
N ASP A 279 11.80 18.79 -3.96
CA ASP A 279 11.19 17.96 -5.01
C ASP A 279 11.77 16.53 -5.11
N GLN A 280 12.33 16.01 -4.01
CA GLN A 280 12.94 14.69 -4.00
C GLN A 280 11.89 13.59 -4.08
N ARG A 281 12.20 12.52 -4.82
CA ARG A 281 11.36 11.33 -4.82
C ARG A 281 11.32 10.71 -3.42
N LEU A 282 10.14 10.25 -3.02
CA LEU A 282 9.94 9.47 -1.81
C LEU A 282 9.92 7.99 -2.21
N GLY A 283 11.10 7.37 -2.23
CA GLY A 283 11.22 5.93 -2.05
C GLY A 283 10.99 5.57 -0.57
N LEU A 284 11.54 4.44 -0.11
CA LEU A 284 11.56 4.18 1.33
C LEU A 284 12.42 5.25 2.00
N THR A 285 11.83 5.99 2.93
CA THR A 285 12.45 7.13 3.59
C THR A 285 12.54 6.86 5.08
N ALA A 286 13.74 6.97 5.64
CA ALA A 286 13.94 7.00 7.08
C ALA A 286 13.80 8.44 7.57
N PHE A 287 13.03 8.66 8.64
CA PHE A 287 12.98 9.94 9.33
C PHE A 287 12.70 9.77 10.81
N ILE A 288 12.90 10.84 11.59
CA ILE A 288 12.44 10.89 12.96
C ILE A 288 11.22 11.81 12.99
N ASN A 289 10.11 11.31 13.51
CA ASN A 289 8.89 12.09 13.62
C ASN A 289 9.08 13.27 14.58
N ASN A 290 8.45 14.41 14.29
CA ASN A 290 8.59 15.66 15.03
C ASN A 290 10.01 16.23 15.06
N SER A 291 10.79 15.91 14.03
CA SER A 291 12.21 16.23 13.97
C SER A 291 12.54 17.04 12.70
N GLY A 292 13.79 17.46 12.53
CA GLY A 292 14.20 18.22 11.35
C GLY A 292 14.34 17.36 10.10
N GLY A 293 13.92 17.88 8.96
CA GLY A 293 14.08 17.30 7.62
C GLY A 293 15.53 17.00 7.23
N ARG A 294 16.51 17.58 7.95
CA ARG A 294 17.93 17.20 7.86
C ARG A 294 18.19 15.75 8.31
N TRP A 295 17.37 15.21 9.20
CA TRP A 295 17.45 13.84 9.72
C TRP A 295 16.52 12.89 8.96
N MET A 296 16.15 13.29 7.74
CA MET A 296 15.51 12.44 6.75
C MET A 296 16.58 11.89 5.81
N THR A 297 16.43 10.62 5.47
CA THR A 297 17.17 9.98 4.38
C THR A 297 16.15 9.44 3.39
N TYR A 298 15.99 10.18 2.31
CA TYR A 298 15.11 9.86 1.20
C TYR A 298 15.69 8.76 0.33
N ASP A 299 14.81 8.00 -0.31
CA ASP A 299 15.13 7.00 -1.33
C ASP A 299 16.29 6.08 -0.90
N LEU A 300 16.07 5.40 0.24
CA LEU A 300 17.06 4.50 0.84
C LEU A 300 17.55 3.48 -0.19
N ALA A 301 18.85 3.47 -0.42
CA ALA A 301 19.53 2.47 -1.23
C ALA A 301 19.99 1.28 -0.39
N ALA A 302 20.41 1.53 0.86
CA ALA A 302 20.80 0.48 1.79
C ALA A 302 20.53 0.87 3.25
N ILE A 303 20.31 -0.15 4.09
CA ILE A 303 20.30 -0.05 5.55
C ILE A 303 21.33 -1.05 6.08
N ASN A 304 22.36 -0.56 6.75
CA ASN A 304 23.36 -1.41 7.40
C ASN A 304 23.17 -1.42 8.91
N PHE A 305 22.91 -2.60 9.46
CA PHE A 305 22.82 -2.83 10.89
C PHE A 305 24.19 -3.26 11.42
N VAL A 306 24.75 -2.47 12.34
CA VAL A 306 26.01 -2.79 13.02
C VAL A 306 25.68 -3.53 14.32
N ILE A 307 26.18 -4.75 14.43
CA ILE A 307 25.78 -5.71 15.46
C ILE A 307 27.01 -6.28 16.18
N GLU A 308 26.97 -6.26 17.52
CA GLU A 308 27.91 -6.91 18.44
C GLU A 308 27.46 -8.32 18.86
#